data_AF-A0A9D1QXU3-F1
#
_entry.id   AF-A0A9D1QXU3-F1
#
_cell.length_a   1.000
_cell.length_b   1.000
_cell.length_c   1.000
_cell.angle_alpha   90.00
_cell.angle_beta   90.00
_cell.angle_gamma   90.00
#
_symmetry.space_group_name_H-M   'P 1'
#
loop_
_entity.id
_entity.type
_entity.pdbx_description
1 polymer ?
#
loop_
_entity_poly.entity_id
_entity_poly.type
_entity_poly.pdbx_seq_one_letter_code
_entity_poly.pdbx_strand_id
1 'polypeptide(L)'
;MILNRKAGRLLVKAYENRGELGRAAAEEAAQALREIIAAKGGCNVIFAAAPSQNEFLDALCRADVAWEKVSAFHMDEYIGLPEEAPQRFG
;
A
#
# COMPACT_ATOMS: atom_id res chain seq x y z
N MET A 1 9.78 -15.79 0.47
CA MET A 1 9.11 -15.79 1.81
C MET A 1 9.81 -16.76 2.72
N ILE A 2 10.31 -16.30 3.87
CA ILE A 2 11.14 -17.08 4.82
C ILE A 2 10.44 -17.39 6.14
N LEU A 3 9.33 -16.70 6.43
CA LEU A 3 8.54 -16.93 7.63
C LEU A 3 7.07 -16.67 7.33
N ASN A 4 6.21 -17.54 7.86
CA ASN A 4 4.77 -17.36 7.85
C ASN A 4 4.22 -17.91 9.18
N ARG A 5 3.75 -17.03 10.07
CA ARG A 5 3.24 -17.41 11.38
C ARG A 5 2.04 -16.58 11.77
N LYS A 6 1.29 -17.04 12.78
CA LYS A 6 0.28 -16.22 13.44
C LYS A 6 0.84 -15.60 14.72
N ALA A 7 0.53 -14.32 14.94
CA ALA A 7 0.74 -13.60 16.19
C ALA A 7 -0.63 -13.07 16.66
N GLY A 8 -1.29 -13.83 17.54
CA GLY A 8 -2.70 -13.58 17.87
C GLY A 8 -3.59 -13.73 16.65
N ARG A 9 -4.29 -12.66 16.27
CA ARG A 9 -5.15 -12.61 15.06
C ARG A 9 -4.40 -12.20 13.78
N LEU A 10 -3.14 -11.79 13.90
CA LEU A 10 -2.36 -11.29 12.77
C LEU A 10 -1.61 -12.41 12.07
N LEU A 11 -1.68 -12.45 10.75
CA LEU A 11 -0.78 -13.24 9.92
C LEU A 11 0.50 -12.43 9.69
N VAL A 12 1.64 -12.99 10.08
CA VAL A 12 2.95 -12.36 9.94
C VAL A 12 3.74 -13.12 8.89
N LYS A 13 4.07 -12.43 7.80
CA LYS A 13 4.91 -12.93 6.71
C LYS A 13 6.24 -12.17 6.71
N ALA A 14 7.36 -12.88 6.57
CA ALA A 14 8.66 -12.26 6.33
C ALA A 14 9.27 -12.77 5.03
N TYR A 15 10.04 -11.92 4.37
CA TYR A 15 10.64 -12.16 3.07
C TYR A 15 12.14 -11.88 3.14
N GLU A 16 12.90 -12.43 2.19
CA GLU A 16 14.37 -12.32 2.21
C GLU A 16 14.84 -10.88 2.04
N ASN A 17 14.10 -10.09 1.27
CA ASN A 17 14.46 -8.72 0.93
C ASN A 17 13.22 -7.84 0.75
N ARG A 18 13.47 -6.53 0.69
CA ARG A 18 12.44 -5.50 0.53
C ARG A 18 11.65 -5.65 -0.77
N GLY A 19 12.29 -6.05 -1.86
CA GLY A 19 11.65 -6.23 -3.16
C GLY A 19 10.68 -7.42 -3.21
N GLU A 20 10.99 -8.52 -2.52
CA GLU A 20 10.05 -9.62 -2.33
C GLU A 20 8.86 -9.23 -1.45
N LEU A 21 9.11 -8.55 -0.34
CA LEU A 21 8.07 -8.06 0.56
C LEU A 21 7.13 -7.09 -0.17
N GLY A 22 7.70 -6.12 -0.91
CA GLY A 22 6.94 -5.12 -1.65
C GLY A 22 6.01 -5.75 -2.69
N ARG A 23 6.52 -6.69 -3.50
CA ARG A 23 5.70 -7.40 -4.49
C ARG A 23 4.59 -8.24 -3.87
N ALA A 24 4.89 -8.96 -2.78
CA ALA A 24 3.88 -9.78 -2.12
C ALA A 24 2.78 -8.93 -1.48
N ALA A 25 3.16 -7.85 -0.79
CA ALA A 25 2.22 -6.90 -0.22
C ALA A 25 1.38 -6.20 -1.30
N ALA A 26 1.98 -5.85 -2.44
CA ALA A 26 1.28 -5.23 -3.56
C ALA A 26 0.23 -6.16 -4.16
N GLU A 27 0.53 -7.45 -4.35
CA GLU A 27 -0.45 -8.41 -4.84
C GLU A 27 -1.62 -8.59 -3.85
N GLU A 28 -1.34 -8.69 -2.55
CA GLU A 28 -2.38 -8.78 -1.52
C GLU A 28 -3.28 -7.54 -1.49
N ALA A 29 -2.69 -6.35 -1.62
CA ALA A 29 -3.43 -5.10 -1.72
C ALA A 29 -4.26 -5.02 -3.00
N ALA A 30 -3.67 -5.33 -4.17
CA ALA A 30 -4.35 -5.29 -5.45
C ALA A 30 -5.55 -6.25 -5.49
N GLN A 31 -5.41 -7.44 -4.90
CA GLN A 31 -6.50 -8.39 -4.77
C GLN A 31 -7.64 -7.83 -3.92
N ALA A 32 -7.33 -7.26 -2.75
CA ALA A 32 -8.34 -6.64 -1.88
C ALA A 32 -9.06 -5.46 -2.57
N LEU A 33 -8.31 -4.64 -3.33
CA LEU A 33 -8.89 -3.53 -4.10
C LEU A 33 -9.86 -4.04 -5.17
N ARG A 34 -9.46 -5.05 -5.96
CA ARG A 34 -10.31 -5.67 -6.98
C ARG A 34 -11.59 -6.24 -6.36
N GLU A 35 -11.48 -6.94 -5.24
CA GLU A 35 -12.63 -7.52 -4.54
C GLU A 35 -13.61 -6.45 -4.05
N ILE A 36 -13.11 -5.37 -3.44
CA ILE A 36 -13.95 -4.28 -2.94
C ILE A 36 -14.62 -3.54 -4.10
N ILE A 37 -13.87 -3.23 -5.16
CA ILE A 37 -14.39 -2.56 -6.36
C ILE A 37 -15.46 -3.43 -7.03
N ALA A 38 -15.24 -4.73 -7.16
CA ALA A 38 -16.23 -5.65 -7.72
C ALA A 38 -17.51 -5.70 -6.88
N ALA A 39 -17.38 -5.68 -5.55
CA ALA A 39 -18.52 -5.77 -4.64
C ALA A 39 -19.30 -4.44 -4.49
N LYS A 40 -18.63 -3.29 -4.60
CA LYS A 40 -19.19 -1.98 -4.21
C LYS A 40 -19.16 -0.92 -5.31
N GLY A 41 -18.52 -1.21 -6.45
CA GLY A 41 -18.33 -0.25 -7.54
C GLY A 41 -17.19 0.76 -7.34
N GLY A 42 -16.59 0.81 -6.15
CA GLY A 42 -15.46 1.70 -5.84
C GLY A 42 -14.82 1.39 -4.48
N CYS A 43 -13.65 1.98 -4.22
CA CYS A 43 -12.87 1.74 -3.00
C CYS A 43 -12.26 3.03 -2.45
N ASN A 44 -12.30 3.21 -1.13
CA ASN A 44 -11.60 4.27 -0.41
C ASN A 44 -10.37 3.68 0.27
N VAL A 45 -9.19 4.27 0.03
CA VAL A 45 -7.92 3.70 0.48
C VAL A 45 -7.08 4.78 1.15
N ILE A 46 -6.54 4.45 2.32
CA ILE A 46 -5.53 5.27 2.99
C ILE A 46 -4.16 4.67 2.67
N PHE A 47 -3.27 5.48 2.09
CA PHE A 47 -1.90 5.10 1.78
C PHE A 47 -0.93 5.68 2.79
N ALA A 48 0.02 4.86 3.23
CA ALA A 48 1.25 5.31 3.86
C ALA A 48 2.30 5.60 2.77
N ALA A 49 3.13 6.62 2.98
CA ALA A 49 4.07 7.09 1.96
C ALA A 49 5.51 7.30 2.47
N ALA A 50 5.87 6.73 3.62
CA ALA A 50 7.26 6.75 4.11
C ALA A 50 8.20 5.92 3.20
N PRO A 51 9.53 6.15 3.20
CA PRO A 51 10.50 5.38 2.37
C PRO A 51 10.48 3.86 2.56
N SER A 52 9.90 3.36 3.65
CA SER A 52 9.65 1.93 3.85
C SER A 52 8.62 1.35 2.88
N GLN A 53 7.83 2.18 2.20
CA GLN A 53 6.75 1.79 1.30
C GLN A 53 7.15 1.77 -0.17
N ASN A 54 8.34 2.26 -0.54
CA ASN A 54 8.73 2.48 -1.94
C ASN A 54 8.55 1.23 -2.83
N GLU A 55 9.10 0.07 -2.43
CA GLU A 55 9.01 -1.16 -3.22
C GLU A 55 7.58 -1.71 -3.29
N PHE A 56 6.76 -1.47 -2.27
CA PHE A 56 5.34 -1.83 -2.27
C PHE A 56 4.55 -0.95 -3.23
N LEU A 57 4.70 0.37 -3.14
CA LEU A 57 3.99 1.33 -3.99
C LEU A 57 4.41 1.20 -5.46
N ASP A 58 5.70 0.98 -5.74
CA ASP A 58 6.24 0.73 -7.08
C ASP A 58 5.73 -0.58 -7.69
N ALA A 59 5.50 -1.61 -6.87
CA ALA A 59 4.88 -2.84 -7.34
C ALA A 59 3.37 -2.67 -7.54
N LEU A 60 2.68 -1.99 -6.60
CA LEU A 60 1.24 -1.79 -6.63
C LEU A 60 0.80 -0.92 -7.81
N CYS A 61 1.56 0.13 -8.16
CA CYS A 61 1.22 1.00 -9.29
C CYS A 61 1.25 0.28 -10.65
N ARG A 62 1.93 -0.87 -10.74
CA ARG A 62 1.97 -1.74 -11.92
C ARG A 62 0.92 -2.85 -11.91
N ALA A 63 0.19 -3.02 -10.80
CA ALA A 63 -0.83 -4.04 -10.68
C ALA A 63 -2.10 -3.66 -11.45
N ASP A 64 -2.82 -4.67 -11.93
CA ASP A 64 -4.11 -4.50 -12.58
C ASP A 64 -5.19 -4.17 -11.53
N VAL A 65 -5.47 -2.87 -11.40
CA VAL A 65 -6.48 -2.28 -10.52
C VAL A 65 -7.18 -1.17 -11.29
N ALA A 66 -8.51 -1.10 -11.19
CA ALA A 66 -9.33 -0.03 -11.74
C ALA A 66 -9.16 1.26 -10.92
N TRP A 67 -8.02 1.93 -11.07
CA TRP A 67 -7.61 3.12 -10.30
C TRP A 67 -8.60 4.28 -10.41
N GLU A 68 -9.34 4.39 -11.50
CA GLU A 68 -10.40 5.37 -11.70
C GLU A 68 -11.58 5.21 -10.73
N LYS A 69 -11.67 4.07 -10.04
CA LYS A 69 -12.68 3.76 -9.01
C LYS A 69 -12.12 3.85 -7.58
N VAL A 70 -10.87 4.27 -7.43
CA VAL A 70 -10.20 4.40 -6.14
C VAL A 70 -10.18 5.88 -5.72
N SER A 71 -10.72 6.16 -4.54
CA SER A 71 -10.48 7.44 -3.85
C SER A 71 -9.33 7.25 -2.86
N ALA A 72 -8.19 7.89 -3.15
CA ALA A 72 -6.97 7.79 -2.36
C ALA A 72 -6.88 8.91 -1.31
N PHE A 73 -6.47 8.54 -0.11
CA PHE A 73 -6.19 9.42 1.01
C PHE A 73 -4.77 9.15 1.51
N HIS A 74 -4.07 10.15 2.03
CA HIS A 74 -2.83 9.95 2.78
C HIS A 74 -3.16 9.79 4.27
N MET A 75 -2.32 9.05 5.02
CA MET A 75 -2.58 8.73 6.43
C MET A 75 -2.33 9.91 7.38
N ASP A 76 -1.31 10.70 7.09
CA ASP A 76 -0.84 11.82 7.90
C ASP A 76 -0.19 12.90 7.01
N GLU A 77 -0.05 14.11 7.54
CA GLU A 77 0.71 15.20 6.91
C GLU A 77 1.36 16.06 8.00
N TYR A 78 2.53 16.60 7.68
CA TYR A 78 3.28 17.49 8.56
C TYR A 78 2.78 18.93 8.42
N ILE A 79 2.26 19.48 9.52
CA ILE A 79 1.83 20.89 9.56
C ILE A 79 3.04 21.81 9.74
N GLY A 80 3.10 22.88 8.94
CA GLY A 80 4.11 23.94 9.07
C GLY A 80 5.38 23.73 8.26
N LEU A 81 5.43 22.72 7.38
CA LEU A 81 6.52 22.59 6.42
C LEU A 81 6.40 23.58 5.26
N PRO A 82 7.52 24.12 4.76
CA PRO A 82 7.55 24.85 3.48
C PRO A 82 6.91 24.02 2.36
N GLU A 83 6.26 24.67 1.39
CA GLU A 83 5.59 24.01 0.26
C GLU A 83 6.52 23.08 -0.54
N GLU A 84 7.79 23.46 -0.67
CA GLU A 84 8.81 22.71 -1.41
C GLU A 84 9.50 21.60 -0.58
N ALA A 85 9.04 21.36 0.66
CA ALA A 85 9.72 20.42 1.54
C ALA A 85 9.53 18.97 1.05
N PRO A 86 10.61 18.20 0.83
CA PRO A 86 10.54 16.85 0.24
C PRO A 86 9.86 15.81 1.15
N GLN A 87 9.57 16.17 2.40
CA GLN A 87 8.83 15.33 3.34
C GLN A 87 7.31 15.45 3.17
N ARG A 88 6.83 16.45 2.41
CA ARG A 88 5.42 16.61 2.10
C ARG A 88 4.97 15.54 1.12
N PHE A 89 3.72 15.15 1.23
CA PHE A 89 3.11 14.22 0.28
C PHE A 89 2.37 14.96 -0.85
N GLY A 90 2.21 16.29 -0.71
CA GLY A 90 1.59 17.23 -1.65
C GLY A 90 1.63 18.68 -1.15
#